data_AF-K1RF98-F1
#
_entry.id   AF-K1RF98-F1
#
_cell.length_a   1.000
_cell.length_b   1.000
_cell.length_c   1.000
_cell.angle_alpha   90.00
_cell.angle_beta   90.00
_cell.angle_gamma   90.00
#
_symmetry.space_group_name_H-M   'P 1'
#
loop_
_entity.id
_entity.type
_entity.pdbx_description
1 polymer ?
#
loop_
_entity_poly.entity_id
_entity_poly.type
_entity_poly.pdbx_seq_one_letter_code
_entity_poly.pdbx_strand_id
1 'polypeptide(L)'
;DRNYIRFFVGDTRVVDTLGNNGRELEKISGLMRRIIEQEEFYVDTITLTASSSPEGHYAFNERLSRGRAEALKRYLVRHYGRGIDTLLTVRWVAEAWPELMNRIRTDPALTNREAMLELVSAERDPDRRERLLRERSPGSMPI
;
A
#
# COMPACT_ATOMS: atom_id res chain seq x y z
N ASP A 1 2.18 -0.78 14.73
CA ASP A 1 1.05 -0.17 13.98
C ASP A 1 1.31 -0.13 12.49
N ARG A 2 0.27 -0.35 11.67
CA ARG A 2 0.31 -0.17 10.21
C ARG A 2 -0.42 1.14 9.87
N ASN A 3 0.24 2.01 9.11
CA ASN A 3 -0.36 3.26 8.62
C ASN A 3 -0.65 3.10 7.13
N TYR A 4 -1.83 3.54 6.67
CA TYR A 4 -2.25 3.36 5.28
C TYR A 4 -2.42 4.71 4.60
N ILE A 5 -1.53 5.01 3.65
CA ILE A 5 -1.68 6.20 2.78
C ILE A 5 -2.41 5.80 1.50
N ARG A 6 -3.53 6.46 1.23
CA ARG A 6 -4.31 6.31 -0.01
C ARG A 6 -3.74 7.18 -1.12
N PHE A 7 -3.88 6.72 -2.34
CA PHE A 7 -3.52 7.43 -3.56
C PHE A 7 -4.71 7.43 -4.51
N PHE A 8 -4.82 8.45 -5.36
CA PHE A 8 -5.77 8.39 -6.47
C PHE A 8 -5.41 7.24 -7.42
N VAL A 9 -6.42 6.71 -8.10
CA VAL A 9 -6.24 5.67 -9.12
C VAL A 9 -5.29 6.20 -10.20
N GLY A 10 -4.25 5.41 -10.52
CA GLY A 10 -3.24 5.82 -11.51
C GLY A 10 -2.30 6.95 -11.08
N ASP A 11 -2.39 7.46 -9.84
CA ASP A 11 -1.54 8.54 -9.34
C ASP A 11 -0.53 8.03 -8.29
N THR A 12 0.59 8.74 -8.20
CA THR A 12 1.68 8.52 -7.25
C THR A 12 1.81 9.65 -6.22
N ARG A 13 1.10 10.75 -6.41
CA ARG A 13 1.16 11.92 -5.51
C ARG A 13 0.48 11.62 -4.17
N VAL A 14 1.16 11.96 -3.09
CA VAL A 14 0.57 12.00 -1.76
C VAL A 14 -0.30 13.24 -1.65
N VAL A 15 -1.57 13.05 -1.34
CA VAL A 15 -2.55 14.11 -1.09
C VAL A 15 -3.08 13.94 0.31
N ASP A 16 -2.78 14.88 1.19
CA ASP A 16 -3.14 14.88 2.62
C ASP A 16 -4.65 14.87 2.86
N THR A 17 -5.41 15.53 1.99
CA THR A 17 -6.88 15.64 2.07
C THR A 17 -7.62 14.42 1.49
N LEU A 18 -6.92 13.44 0.91
CA LEU A 18 -7.55 12.27 0.33
C LEU A 18 -7.95 11.26 1.42
N GLY A 19 -9.25 11.14 1.67
CA GLY A 19 -9.78 10.20 2.67
C GLY A 19 -9.23 10.48 4.07
N ASN A 20 -8.59 9.49 4.70
CA ASN A 20 -8.01 9.62 6.03
C ASN A 20 -6.51 9.96 6.01
N ASN A 21 -5.95 10.35 4.86
CA ASN A 21 -4.51 10.56 4.71
C ASN A 21 -3.95 11.55 5.73
N GLY A 22 -4.63 12.65 6.02
CA GLY A 22 -4.17 13.62 7.02
C GLY A 22 -3.94 12.98 8.39
N ARG A 23 -4.86 12.11 8.85
CA ARG A 23 -4.71 11.40 10.13
C ARG A 23 -3.57 10.39 10.10
N GLU A 24 -3.39 9.68 8.99
CA GLU A 24 -2.32 8.69 8.83
C GLU A 24 -0.94 9.35 8.73
N LEU A 25 -0.86 10.48 8.02
CA LEU A 25 0.32 11.34 7.99
C LEU A 25 0.61 11.93 9.36
N GLU A 26 -0.40 12.29 10.16
CA GLU A 26 -0.20 12.76 11.53
C GLU A 26 0.37 11.66 12.44
N LYS A 27 -0.10 10.42 12.31
CA LYS A 27 0.50 9.28 13.03
C LYS A 27 1.96 9.07 12.66
N ILE A 28 2.29 9.15 11.36
CA ILE A 28 3.68 9.11 10.89
C ILE A 28 4.45 10.29 11.48
N SER A 29 3.88 11.50 11.49
CA SER A 29 4.48 12.69 12.09
C SER A 29 4.84 12.50 13.55
N GLY A 30 3.92 11.96 14.35
CA GLY A 30 4.15 11.69 15.77
C GLY A 30 5.19 10.59 16.01
N LEU A 31 5.35 9.63 15.09
CA LEU A 31 6.45 8.67 15.13
C LEU A 31 7.77 9.35 14.78
N MET A 32 7.82 10.10 13.68
CA MET A 32 9.04 10.79 13.23
C MET A 32 9.55 11.77 14.28
N ARG A 33 8.66 12.53 14.92
CA ARG A 33 9.03 13.45 16.01
C ARG A 33 9.70 12.71 17.17
N ARG A 34 9.14 11.58 17.60
CA ARG A 34 9.74 10.75 18.65
C ARG A 34 11.11 10.20 18.25
N ILE A 35 11.31 9.86 16.99
CA ILE A 35 12.59 9.35 16.48
C ILE A 35 13.66 10.44 16.43
N ILE A 36 13.26 11.66 16.06
CA ILE A 36 14.19 12.79 15.90
C ILE A 36 14.50 13.47 17.25
N GLU A 37 13.52 13.59 18.14
CA GLU A 37 13.62 14.41 19.35
C GLU A 37 14.00 13.62 20.62
N GLN A 38 13.88 12.29 20.62
CA GLN A 38 14.18 11.48 21.80
C GLN A 38 15.50 10.74 21.62
N GLU A 39 16.48 11.05 22.48
CA GLU A 39 17.82 10.43 22.48
C GLU A 39 17.82 8.94 22.88
N GLU A 40 16.72 8.41 23.41
CA GLU A 40 16.63 7.01 23.88
C GLU A 40 16.22 6.00 22.80
N PHE A 41 15.80 6.43 21.60
CA PHE A 41 15.42 5.52 20.51
C PHE A 41 16.50 5.44 19.43
N TYR A 42 17.26 4.34 19.40
CA TYR A 42 18.15 4.01 18.28
C TYR A 42 17.34 3.38 17.14
N VAL A 43 16.73 4.22 16.30
CA VAL A 43 16.10 3.74 15.06
C VAL A 43 17.16 3.57 13.99
N ASP A 44 17.40 2.32 13.59
CA ASP A 44 18.33 1.97 12.51
C ASP A 44 17.71 2.20 11.13
N THR A 45 16.47 1.74 10.90
CA THR A 45 15.79 1.85 9.61
C THR A 45 14.26 1.94 9.74
N ILE A 46 13.65 2.80 8.94
CA ILE A 46 12.21 2.88 8.70
C ILE A 46 11.95 2.41 7.27
N THR A 47 11.17 1.34 7.13
CA THR A 47 10.79 0.83 5.80
C THR A 47 9.43 1.38 5.37
N LEU A 48 9.43 2.08 4.23
CA LEU A 48 8.24 2.57 3.54
C LEU A 48 7.88 1.59 2.43
N THR A 49 6.81 0.84 2.62
CA THR A 49 6.29 -0.08 1.59
C THR A 49 5.03 0.51 0.98
N ALA A 50 5.02 0.69 -0.34
CA ALA A 50 3.78 0.97 -1.06
C ALA A 50 3.39 -0.19 -1.98
N SER A 51 2.10 -0.34 -2.16
CA SER A 51 1.50 -1.37 -2.98
C SER A 51 0.36 -0.81 -3.83
N SER A 52 -0.09 -1.60 -4.78
CA SER A 52 -1.29 -1.34 -5.57
C SER A 52 -2.26 -2.51 -5.43
N SER A 53 -3.54 -2.21 -5.61
CA SER A 53 -4.55 -3.23 -5.86
C SER A 53 -4.32 -3.79 -7.28
N PRO A 54 -4.69 -5.06 -7.57
CA PRO A 54 -4.21 -5.75 -8.79
C PRO A 54 -4.91 -5.29 -10.07
N GLU A 55 -5.72 -4.23 -10.06
CA GLU A 55 -6.45 -3.82 -11.25
C GLU A 55 -5.51 -3.30 -12.33
N GLY A 56 -5.69 -3.81 -13.56
CA GLY A 56 -4.87 -3.46 -14.70
C GLY A 56 -3.62 -4.34 -14.82
N HIS A 57 -2.67 -3.89 -15.64
CA HIS A 57 -1.46 -4.67 -15.91
C HIS A 57 -0.47 -4.61 -14.75
N TYR A 58 0.12 -5.77 -14.41
CA TYR A 58 1.16 -5.89 -13.38
C TYR A 58 2.29 -4.87 -13.55
N ALA A 59 2.78 -4.68 -14.78
CA ALA A 59 3.87 -3.75 -15.07
C ALA A 59 3.51 -2.29 -14.76
N PHE A 60 2.23 -1.93 -14.88
CA PHE A 60 1.74 -0.61 -14.50
C PHE A 60 1.62 -0.48 -12.98
N ASN A 61 1.09 -1.51 -12.32
CA ASN A 61 0.98 -1.60 -10.86
C ASN A 61 2.35 -1.55 -10.18
N GLU A 62 3.36 -2.20 -10.75
CA GLU A 62 4.74 -2.14 -10.28
C GLU A 62 5.28 -0.69 -10.31
N ARG A 63 5.12 0.00 -11.45
CA ARG A 63 5.55 1.39 -11.61
C ARG A 63 4.84 2.32 -10.63
N LEU A 64 3.53 2.14 -10.43
CA LEU A 64 2.75 2.91 -9.47
C LEU A 64 3.23 2.69 -8.05
N SER A 65 3.33 1.44 -7.61
CA SER A 65 3.75 1.09 -6.25
C SER A 65 5.14 1.65 -5.95
N ARG A 66 6.08 1.53 -6.88
CA ARG A 66 7.40 2.15 -6.74
C ARG A 66 7.31 3.67 -6.64
N GLY A 67 6.62 4.31 -7.58
CA GLY A 67 6.48 5.78 -7.60
C GLY A 67 5.82 6.34 -6.35
N ARG A 68 4.83 5.63 -5.79
CA ARG A 68 4.14 5.97 -4.53
C ARG A 68 5.07 5.91 -3.33
N ALA A 69 5.86 4.84 -3.21
CA ALA A 69 6.80 4.70 -2.10
C ALA A 69 7.89 5.80 -2.15
N GLU A 70 8.42 6.08 -3.35
CA GLU A 70 9.37 7.17 -3.56
C GLU A 70 8.75 8.54 -3.29
N ALA A 71 7.50 8.77 -3.70
CA ALA A 71 6.79 10.02 -3.44
C ALA A 71 6.56 10.25 -1.94
N LEU A 72 6.21 9.20 -1.20
CA LEU A 72 6.07 9.27 0.26
C LEU A 72 7.42 9.56 0.93
N LYS A 73 8.51 8.89 0.51
CA LYS A 73 9.85 9.21 1.01
C LYS A 73 10.19 10.69 0.78
N ARG A 74 9.98 11.20 -0.45
CA ARG A 74 10.22 12.62 -0.77
C ARG A 74 9.35 13.56 0.06
N TYR A 75 8.10 13.20 0.33
CA TYR A 75 7.21 13.98 1.19
C TYR A 75 7.77 14.10 2.61
N LEU A 76 8.17 12.98 3.21
CA LEU A 76 8.73 12.95 4.57
C LEU A 76 10.04 13.72 4.66
N VAL A 77 10.98 13.50 3.72
CA VAL A 77 12.27 14.22 3.70
C VAL A 77 12.07 15.73 3.56
N ARG A 78 11.11 16.19 2.76
CA ARG A 78 10.79 17.63 2.67
C ARG A 78 10.22 18.19 3.97
N HIS A 79 9.46 17.40 4.72
CA HIS A 79 8.76 17.87 5.92
C HIS A 79 9.63 17.82 7.18
N TYR A 80 10.49 16.81 7.34
CA TYR A 80 11.34 16.62 8.55
C TYR A 80 12.83 16.85 8.30
N GLY A 81 13.23 17.19 7.07
CA GLY A 81 14.61 17.50 6.71
C GLY A 81 15.42 16.28 6.24
N ARG A 82 16.67 16.55 5.83
CA ARG A 82 17.54 15.54 5.21
C ARG A 82 18.10 14.50 6.17
N GLY A 83 18.10 14.78 7.48
CA GLY A 83 18.66 13.88 8.49
C GLY A 83 17.96 12.52 8.58
N ILE A 84 16.70 12.44 8.16
CA ILE A 84 15.95 11.17 8.15
C ILE A 84 16.13 10.37 6.85
N ASP A 85 16.71 10.96 5.80
CA ASP A 85 16.79 10.34 4.47
C ASP A 85 17.54 9.00 4.48
N THR A 86 18.57 8.91 5.34
CA THR A 86 19.39 7.72 5.57
C THR A 86 18.64 6.64 6.35
N LEU A 87 17.67 7.02 7.17
CA LEU A 87 16.83 6.08 7.93
C LEU A 87 15.72 5.50 7.05
N LEU A 88 15.30 6.20 5.99
CA LEU A 88 14.18 5.79 5.15
C LEU A 88 14.61 4.84 4.03
N THR A 89 14.16 3.58 4.12
CA THR A 89 14.27 2.59 3.04
C THR A 89 12.94 2.45 2.30
N VAL A 90 12.97 2.53 0.98
CA VAL A 90 11.78 2.33 0.14
C VAL A 90 11.72 0.88 -0.33
N ARG A 91 10.54 0.28 -0.17
CA ARG A 91 10.16 -1.00 -0.79
C ARG A 91 8.84 -0.84 -1.53
N TRP A 92 8.59 -1.71 -2.49
CA TRP A 92 7.31 -1.77 -3.16
C TRP A 92 6.90 -3.21 -3.41
N VAL A 93 5.59 -3.41 -3.48
CA VAL A 93 4.96 -4.64 -3.94
C VAL A 93 4.04 -4.22 -5.08
N ALA A 94 4.22 -4.77 -6.28
CA ALA A 94 3.38 -4.40 -7.43
C ALA A 94 1.89 -4.55 -7.06
N GLU A 95 1.51 -5.72 -6.55
CA GLU A 95 0.14 -6.06 -6.22
C GLU A 95 0.06 -6.71 -4.84
N ALA A 96 -0.71 -6.12 -3.92
CA ALA A 96 -0.86 -6.63 -2.55
C ALA A 96 -1.87 -7.78 -2.45
N TRP A 97 -1.61 -8.90 -3.13
CA TRP A 97 -2.46 -10.08 -3.09
C TRP A 97 -2.81 -10.56 -1.67
N PRO A 98 -1.88 -10.60 -0.69
CA PRO A 98 -2.24 -10.99 0.69
C PRO A 98 -3.27 -10.07 1.35
N GLU A 99 -3.22 -8.76 1.06
CA GLU A 99 -4.18 -7.79 1.59
C GLU A 99 -5.54 -7.97 0.93
N LEU A 100 -5.58 -8.20 -0.39
CA LEU A 100 -6.81 -8.50 -1.10
C LEU A 100 -7.45 -9.81 -0.59
N MET A 101 -6.67 -10.88 -0.41
CA MET A 101 -7.15 -12.13 0.16
C MET A 101 -7.70 -11.93 1.58
N ASN A 102 -7.06 -11.07 2.39
CA ASN A 102 -7.58 -10.76 3.71
C ASN A 102 -8.92 -10.03 3.64
N ARG A 103 -9.04 -9.02 2.77
CA ARG A 103 -10.32 -8.31 2.54
C ARG A 103 -11.41 -9.28 2.10
N ILE A 104 -11.11 -10.17 1.15
CA ILE A 104 -12.05 -11.21 0.69
C ILE A 104 -12.49 -12.10 1.86
N ARG A 105 -11.58 -12.55 2.71
CA ARG A 105 -11.93 -13.39 3.88
C ARG A 105 -12.85 -12.67 4.86
N THR A 106 -12.60 -11.38 5.10
CA THR A 106 -13.28 -10.62 6.16
C THR A 106 -14.54 -9.92 5.70
N ASP A 107 -14.77 -9.78 4.39
CA ASP A 107 -15.95 -9.09 3.86
C ASP A 107 -17.19 -10.00 3.99
N PRO A 108 -18.15 -9.67 4.88
CA PRO A 108 -19.32 -10.50 5.11
C PRO A 108 -20.27 -10.55 3.90
N ALA A 109 -20.24 -9.54 3.02
CA ALA A 109 -21.13 -9.42 1.86
C ALA A 109 -20.76 -10.37 0.72
N LEU A 110 -19.52 -10.87 0.70
CA LEU A 110 -19.06 -11.81 -0.32
C LEU A 110 -19.60 -13.23 -0.03
N THR A 111 -20.46 -13.74 -0.90
CA THR A 111 -21.02 -15.10 -0.77
C THR A 111 -20.12 -16.17 -1.39
N ASN A 112 -19.22 -15.80 -2.30
CA ASN A 112 -18.35 -16.71 -3.05
C ASN A 112 -16.87 -16.66 -2.62
N ARG A 113 -16.60 -16.30 -1.36
CA ARG A 113 -15.23 -16.10 -0.80
C ARG A 113 -14.28 -17.26 -1.05
N GLU A 114 -14.73 -18.49 -0.81
CA GLU A 114 -13.89 -19.69 -0.93
C GLU A 114 -13.41 -19.89 -2.37
N ALA A 115 -14.31 -19.78 -3.34
CA ALA A 115 -13.98 -19.89 -4.76
C ALA A 115 -13.02 -18.79 -5.23
N MET A 116 -13.17 -17.56 -4.72
CA MET A 116 -12.25 -16.46 -5.00
C MET A 116 -10.85 -16.74 -4.43
N LEU A 117 -10.76 -17.22 -3.20
CA LEU A 117 -9.49 -17.52 -2.53
C LEU A 117 -8.77 -18.71 -3.19
N GLU A 118 -9.51 -19.73 -3.62
CA GLU A 118 -8.98 -20.86 -4.37
C GLU A 118 -8.40 -20.42 -5.71
N LEU A 119 -9.12 -19.59 -6.47
CA LEU A 119 -8.64 -19.04 -7.74
C LEU A 119 -7.34 -18.24 -7.56
N VAL A 120 -7.31 -17.34 -6.56
CA VAL A 120 -6.13 -16.52 -6.26
C VAL A 120 -4.92 -17.39 -5.89
N SER A 121 -5.16 -18.52 -5.23
CA SER A 121 -4.09 -19.45 -4.84
C SER A 121 -3.62 -20.35 -6.00
N ALA A 122 -4.51 -20.69 -6.94
CA ALA A 122 -4.22 -21.61 -8.04
C ALA A 122 -3.54 -20.93 -9.24
N GLU A 123 -3.95 -19.72 -9.62
CA GLU A 123 -3.37 -19.00 -10.76
C GLU A 123 -2.08 -18.27 -10.34
N ARG A 124 -1.00 -18.40 -11.11
CA ARG A 124 0.31 -17.80 -10.80
C ARG A 124 0.59 -16.52 -11.58
N ASP A 125 0.03 -16.42 -12.78
CA ASP A 125 0.19 -15.22 -13.61
C ASP A 125 -0.70 -14.08 -13.06
N PRO A 126 -0.14 -12.92 -12.69
CA PRO A 126 -0.88 -11.86 -12.00
C PRO A 126 -2.00 -11.26 -12.86
N ASP A 127 -1.73 -10.98 -14.13
CA ASP A 127 -2.71 -10.41 -15.07
C ASP A 127 -3.84 -11.42 -15.34
N ARG A 128 -3.52 -12.71 -15.50
CA ARG A 128 -4.52 -13.77 -15.66
C ARG A 128 -5.30 -14.00 -14.39
N ARG A 129 -4.66 -13.93 -13.22
CA ARG A 129 -5.30 -14.07 -11.92
C ARG A 129 -6.33 -12.97 -11.70
N GLU A 130 -5.97 -11.72 -11.96
CA GLU A 130 -6.89 -10.58 -11.90
C GLU A 130 -8.05 -10.75 -12.88
N ARG A 131 -7.76 -11.08 -14.15
CA ARG A 131 -8.80 -11.30 -15.17
C ARG A 131 -9.79 -12.39 -14.76
N LEU A 132 -9.31 -13.55 -14.35
CA LEU A 132 -10.17 -14.67 -13.92
C LEU A 132 -10.98 -14.30 -12.68
N LEU A 133 -10.39 -13.57 -11.73
CA LEU A 133 -11.09 -13.13 -10.53
C LEU A 133 -12.23 -12.17 -10.89
N ARG A 134 -12.00 -11.23 -11.82
CA ARG A 134 -13.02 -10.31 -12.31
C ARG A 134 -14.14 -11.02 -13.06
N GLU A 135 -13.81 -11.98 -13.92
CA GLU A 135 -14.79 -12.76 -14.69
C GLU A 135 -15.70 -13.61 -13.78
N ARG A 136 -15.15 -14.18 -12.70
CA ARG A 136 -15.91 -15.05 -11.78
C ARG A 136 -16.60 -14.32 -10.64
N SER A 137 -16.22 -13.06 -10.38
CA SER A 137 -16.79 -12.23 -9.31
C SER A 137 -17.16 -10.82 -9.81
N PRO A 138 -18.05 -10.69 -10.81
CA PRO A 138 -18.47 -9.39 -11.33
C PRO A 138 -19.20 -8.59 -10.24
N GLY A 139 -18.72 -7.37 -9.95
CA GLY A 139 -19.33 -6.47 -8.95
C GLY A 139 -18.99 -6.77 -7.48
N SER A 140 -18.25 -7.84 -7.21
CA SER A 140 -17.92 -8.31 -5.86
C SER A 140 -16.41 -8.21 -5.55
N MET A 141 -15.67 -7.40 -6.31
CA MET A 141 -14.23 -7.21 -6.10
C MET A 141 -14.01 -6.11 -5.03
N PRO A 142 -13.41 -6.42 -3.87
CA PRO A 142 -13.20 -5.43 -2.83
C PRO A 142 -12.04 -4.48 -3.19
N ILE A 143 -12.38 -3.28 -3.67
CA ILE A 143 -11.46 -2.16 -3.96
C ILE A 143 -10.91 -1.46 -2.71
#